data_AF-A0A3P9DKC0-F1
#
_entry.id   AF-A0A3P9DKC0-F1
#
_cell.length_a   1.000
_cell.length_b   1.000
_cell.length_c   1.000
_cell.angle_alpha   90.00
_cell.angle_beta   90.00
_cell.angle_gamma   90.00
#
_symmetry.space_group_name_H-M   'P 1'
#
loop_
_entity.id
_entity.type
_entity.pdbx_description
1 polymer ?
#
loop_
_entity_poly.entity_id
_entity_poly.type
_entity_poly.pdbx_seq_one_letter_code
_entity_poly.pdbx_strand_id
1 'polypeptide(L)'
;LSRLVDREKLLEMLEDLKKEELEKFKWFLRDRDVLVELQPISESKLEKASTCDLVDLVVQTYTEKSGEVTKKVFRKINRNDLVITSDSNITILDPCKNHFVDKHRVELIQRVSNIEQILDELQYKEVIDQEQYDKFRALPTSQGRMRELYSGPLKASAASCKDIFYESLLANEKFLVEDLSKK
;
A
#
# COMPACT_ATOMS: atom_id res chain seq x y z
N LEU A 1 -14.95 -12.05 11.00
CA LEU A 1 -14.11 -12.16 12.22
C LEU A 1 -12.63 -12.25 11.84
N SER A 2 -12.10 -11.28 11.09
CA SER A 2 -10.71 -11.32 10.61
C SER A 2 -10.06 -9.96 10.87
N ARG A 3 -9.76 -9.68 12.13
CA ARG A 3 -9.15 -8.41 12.56
C ARG A 3 -8.12 -8.61 13.68
N LEU A 4 -7.48 -9.78 13.69
CA LEU A 4 -6.27 -10.03 14.45
C LEU A 4 -5.21 -10.41 13.44
N VAL A 5 -4.09 -9.70 13.44
CA VAL A 5 -2.90 -10.23 12.77
C VAL A 5 -2.58 -11.53 13.48
N ASP A 6 -2.62 -12.64 12.73
CA ASP A 6 -2.39 -13.96 13.27
C ASP A 6 -1.03 -13.95 14.00
N ARG A 7 -1.02 -14.37 15.26
CA ARG A 7 0.19 -14.49 16.09
C ARG A 7 1.33 -15.18 15.32
N GLU A 8 0.96 -16.17 14.52
CA GLU A 8 1.84 -16.93 13.64
C GLU A 8 2.51 -16.07 12.56
N LYS A 9 1.77 -15.14 11.93
CA LYS A 9 2.35 -14.21 10.94
C LYS A 9 3.29 -13.20 11.57
N LEU A 10 2.96 -12.69 12.76
CA LEU A 10 3.86 -11.80 13.49
C LEU A 10 5.17 -12.51 13.83
N LEU A 11 5.08 -13.79 14.22
CA LEU A 11 6.24 -14.62 14.49
C LEU A 11 7.09 -14.81 13.24
N GLU A 12 6.49 -15.21 12.11
CA GLU A 12 7.18 -15.40 10.83
C GLU A 12 7.94 -14.14 10.40
N MET A 13 7.28 -12.97 10.47
CA MET A 13 7.92 -11.69 10.15
C MET A 13 9.10 -11.34 11.07
N LEU A 14 8.99 -11.67 12.37
CA LEU A 14 10.05 -11.40 13.34
C LEU A 14 11.19 -12.42 13.25
N GLU A 15 10.93 -13.66 12.82
CA GLU A 15 11.96 -14.66 12.53
C GLU A 15 12.77 -14.30 11.28
N ASP A 16 12.14 -13.64 10.30
CA ASP A 16 12.81 -13.09 9.11
C ASP A 16 13.68 -11.85 9.41
N LEU A 17 13.64 -11.32 10.65
CA LEU A 17 14.52 -10.25 11.08
C LEU A 17 15.89 -10.79 11.50
N LYS A 18 16.93 -10.09 11.06
CA LYS A 18 18.27 -10.30 11.62
C LYS A 18 18.31 -9.83 13.06
N LYS A 19 19.24 -10.38 13.85
CA LYS A 19 19.44 -9.99 15.26
C LYS A 19 19.51 -8.47 15.47
N GLU A 20 20.24 -7.76 14.61
CA GLU A 20 20.37 -6.30 14.67
C GLU A 20 19.04 -5.57 14.42
N GLU A 21 18.19 -6.10 13.54
CA GLU A 21 16.88 -5.53 13.22
C GLU A 21 15.88 -5.82 14.32
N LEU A 22 15.98 -7.00 14.94
CA LEU A 22 15.16 -7.39 16.09
C LEU A 22 15.50 -6.54 17.32
N GLU A 23 16.77 -6.21 17.54
CA GLU A 23 17.17 -5.24 18.58
C GLU A 23 16.63 -3.83 18.28
N LYS A 24 16.67 -3.38 17.02
CA LYS A 24 16.03 -2.11 16.63
C LYS A 24 14.51 -2.17 16.83
N PHE A 25 13.87 -3.29 16.54
CA PHE A 25 12.44 -3.47 16.74
C PHE A 25 12.07 -3.32 18.22
N LYS A 26 12.80 -4.01 19.11
CA LYS A 26 12.68 -3.84 20.57
C LYS A 26 12.91 -2.39 20.99
N TRP A 27 13.90 -1.73 20.41
CA TRP A 27 14.21 -0.33 20.67
C TRP A 27 13.02 0.58 20.33
N PHE A 28 12.37 0.39 19.19
CA PHE A 28 11.22 1.19 18.78
C PHE A 28 9.93 0.89 19.56
N LEU A 29 9.80 -0.30 20.16
CA LEU A 29 8.70 -0.61 21.08
C LEU A 29 8.76 0.17 22.40
N ARG A 30 9.92 0.75 22.73
CA ARG A 30 10.06 1.67 23.87
C ARG A 30 9.83 3.13 23.48
N ASP A 31 9.81 3.43 22.18
CA ASP A 31 9.74 4.79 21.66
C ASP A 31 8.30 5.31 21.69
N ARG A 32 8.06 6.31 22.54
CA ARG A 32 6.76 6.98 22.65
C ARG A 32 6.36 7.73 21.39
N ASP A 33 7.32 8.14 20.56
CA ASP A 33 7.02 8.82 19.30
C ASP A 33 6.49 7.85 18.24
N VAL A 34 6.77 6.55 18.38
CA VAL A 34 6.15 5.49 17.56
C VAL A 34 4.78 5.10 18.12
N LEU A 35 4.63 5.17 19.44
CA LEU A 35 3.48 4.72 20.22
C LEU A 35 2.67 5.89 20.81
N VAL A 36 2.40 6.93 20.01
CA VAL A 36 1.83 8.23 20.45
C VAL A 36 0.54 8.10 21.27
N GLU A 37 -0.20 7.00 21.16
CA GLU A 37 -1.43 6.74 21.94
C GLU A 37 -1.39 5.42 22.74
N LEU A 38 -0.23 4.81 22.88
CA LEU A 38 -0.08 3.46 23.46
C LEU A 38 0.97 3.44 24.56
N GLN A 39 0.75 2.57 25.55
CA GLN A 39 1.71 2.38 26.64
C GLN A 39 2.97 1.68 26.08
N PRO A 40 4.17 2.26 26.21
CA PRO A 40 5.40 1.59 25.84
C PRO A 40 5.62 0.35 26.71
N ILE A 41 6.17 -0.70 26.11
CA ILE A 41 6.51 -1.90 26.86
C ILE A 41 7.79 -1.64 27.67
N SER A 42 7.84 -2.15 28.91
CA SER A 42 9.01 -2.00 29.77
C SER A 42 10.26 -2.65 29.15
N GLU A 43 11.36 -1.91 29.12
CA GLU A 43 12.66 -2.33 28.58
C GLU A 43 13.15 -3.66 29.18
N SER A 44 12.96 -3.84 30.49
CA SER A 44 13.34 -5.07 31.21
C SER A 44 12.67 -6.33 30.68
N LYS A 45 11.48 -6.20 30.08
CA LYS A 45 10.75 -7.31 29.44
C LYS A 45 11.22 -7.52 28.01
N LEU A 46 11.50 -6.44 27.27
CA LEU A 46 11.94 -6.50 25.87
C LEU A 46 13.37 -7.04 25.72
N GLU A 47 14.28 -6.63 26.60
CA GLU A 47 15.68 -7.05 26.55
C GLU A 47 15.81 -8.57 26.73
N LYS A 48 15.02 -9.14 27.65
CA LYS A 48 15.01 -10.58 27.95
C LYS A 48 14.08 -11.40 27.04
N ALA A 49 13.19 -10.76 26.29
CA ALA A 49 12.22 -11.45 25.45
C ALA A 49 12.91 -12.13 24.26
N SER A 50 12.61 -13.42 24.07
CA SER A 50 12.83 -14.11 22.80
C SER A 50 11.84 -13.63 21.73
N THR A 51 12.01 -14.04 20.48
CA THR A 51 11.11 -13.68 19.37
C THR A 51 9.65 -14.06 19.66
N CYS A 52 9.42 -15.24 20.24
CA CYS A 52 8.10 -15.69 20.67
C CYS A 52 7.56 -14.85 21.84
N ASP A 53 8.39 -14.58 22.85
CA ASP A 53 7.97 -13.75 23.97
C ASP A 53 7.62 -12.34 23.51
N LEU A 54 8.34 -11.82 22.51
CA LEU A 54 8.10 -10.50 21.92
C LEU A 54 6.74 -10.44 21.23
N VAL A 55 6.39 -11.46 20.43
CA VAL A 55 5.07 -11.58 19.82
C VAL A 55 3.99 -11.58 20.90
N ASP A 56 4.16 -12.42 21.92
CA ASP A 56 3.20 -12.57 23.00
C ASP A 56 3.03 -11.26 23.77
N LEU A 57 4.13 -10.56 24.02
CA LEU A 57 4.15 -9.28 24.71
C LEU A 57 3.46 -8.18 23.91
N VAL A 58 3.68 -8.12 22.59
CA VAL A 58 3.02 -7.16 21.68
C VAL A 58 1.52 -7.46 21.56
N VAL A 59 1.15 -8.75 21.43
CA VAL A 59 -0.25 -9.19 21.38
C VAL A 59 -0.95 -8.96 22.72
N GLN A 60 -0.29 -9.21 23.86
CA GLN A 60 -0.88 -9.02 25.18
C GLN A 60 -0.99 -7.54 25.56
N THR A 61 -0.02 -6.71 25.16
CA THR A 61 0.00 -5.28 25.51
C THR A 61 -0.95 -4.47 24.64
N TYR A 62 -0.99 -4.76 23.35
CA TYR A 62 -1.74 -3.97 22.36
C TYR A 62 -2.99 -4.66 21.84
N THR A 63 -3.17 -5.95 22.11
CA THR A 63 -4.37 -6.74 21.78
C THR A 63 -4.78 -6.56 20.32
N GLU A 64 -5.86 -5.82 20.05
CA GLU A 64 -6.35 -5.54 18.70
C GLU A 64 -5.42 -4.62 17.88
N LYS A 65 -4.65 -3.75 18.56
CA LYS A 65 -3.70 -2.81 17.94
C LYS A 65 -2.30 -3.42 17.73
N SER A 66 -2.07 -4.68 18.13
CA SER A 66 -0.79 -5.38 17.99
C SER A 66 -0.28 -5.41 16.55
N GLY A 67 -1.18 -5.64 15.59
CA GLY A 67 -0.87 -5.60 14.17
C GLY A 67 -0.41 -4.23 13.69
N GLU A 68 -1.11 -3.16 14.07
CA GLU A 68 -0.78 -1.79 13.66
C GLU A 68 0.55 -1.32 14.25
N VAL A 69 0.80 -1.62 15.53
CA VAL A 69 2.06 -1.32 16.21
C VAL A 69 3.21 -2.01 15.49
N THR A 70 3.06 -3.30 15.22
CA THR A 70 4.10 -4.09 14.57
C THR A 70 4.44 -3.52 13.18
N LYS A 71 3.42 -3.21 12.37
CA LYS A 71 3.62 -2.59 11.05
C LYS A 71 4.31 -1.23 11.14
N LYS A 72 3.95 -0.38 12.11
CA LYS A 72 4.61 0.92 12.32
C LYS A 72 6.10 0.75 12.65
N VAL A 73 6.42 -0.20 13.52
CA VAL A 73 7.81 -0.49 13.89
C VAL A 73 8.60 -1.05 12.71
N PHE A 74 8.03 -2.01 11.97
CA PHE A 74 8.66 -2.55 10.75
C PHE A 74 8.97 -1.44 9.72
N ARG A 75 8.07 -0.47 9.54
CA ARG A 75 8.31 0.71 8.70
C ARG A 75 9.49 1.56 9.18
N LYS A 76 9.65 1.73 10.50
CA LYS A 76 10.76 2.50 11.09
C LYS A 76 12.11 1.82 10.93
N ILE A 77 12.16 0.49 10.93
CA ILE A 77 13.40 -0.27 10.68
C ILE A 77 13.68 -0.51 9.18
N ASN A 78 12.91 0.13 8.29
CA ASN A 78 13.02 0.03 6.82
C ASN A 78 12.77 -1.39 6.26
N ARG A 79 12.09 -2.26 7.01
CA ARG A 79 11.64 -3.59 6.55
C ARG A 79 10.20 -3.53 6.03
N ASN A 80 10.00 -2.67 5.03
CA ASN A 80 8.71 -2.50 4.35
C ASN A 80 8.33 -3.71 3.49
N ASP A 81 9.30 -4.54 3.12
CA ASP A 81 9.14 -5.81 2.40
C ASP A 81 8.23 -6.79 3.15
N LEU A 82 8.40 -6.90 4.47
CA LEU A 82 7.63 -7.82 5.33
C LEU A 82 6.21 -7.34 5.58
N VAL A 83 5.97 -6.02 5.57
CA VAL A 83 4.63 -5.44 5.78
C VAL A 83 3.72 -5.65 4.57
N ILE A 84 4.30 -5.85 3.38
CA ILE A 84 3.56 -6.01 2.12
C ILE A 84 2.99 -7.42 1.95
N THR A 85 3.62 -8.45 2.54
CA THR A 85 3.22 -9.86 2.36
C THR A 85 1.99 -10.27 3.18
N SER A 86 1.68 -9.55 4.27
CA SER A 86 0.56 -9.90 5.16
C SER A 86 -0.78 -9.23 4.79
N ASP A 87 -0.72 -8.13 4.03
CA ASP A 87 -1.88 -7.31 3.68
C ASP A 87 -2.26 -7.49 2.20
N SER A 88 -2.74 -8.67 1.82
CA SER A 88 -3.49 -8.83 0.56
C SER A 88 -4.86 -8.12 0.58
N ASN A 89 -5.10 -7.20 1.53
CA ASN A 89 -6.27 -6.32 1.56
C ASN A 89 -5.86 -4.95 2.16
N ILE A 90 -5.43 -4.06 1.28
CA ILE A 90 -5.59 -2.59 1.29
C ILE A 90 -5.64 -1.92 2.67
N THR A 91 -4.60 -1.15 3.03
CA THR A 91 -4.79 0.15 3.73
C THR A 91 -3.61 1.11 3.48
N ILE A 92 -3.86 2.07 2.58
CA ILE A 92 -3.60 3.52 2.70
C ILE A 92 -2.58 3.94 3.78
N LEU A 93 -1.39 4.36 3.36
CA LEU A 93 -0.68 5.59 3.75
C LEU A 93 0.77 5.49 3.25
N ASP A 94 0.96 5.90 2.00
CA ASP A 94 2.21 6.43 1.48
C ASP A 94 1.86 7.41 0.33
N PRO A 95 1.91 8.73 0.56
CA PRO A 95 1.80 9.72 -0.52
C PRO A 95 2.95 9.65 -1.55
N CYS A 96 3.93 8.76 -1.33
CA CYS A 96 5.21 8.75 -2.06
C CYS A 96 5.59 7.38 -2.63
N LYS A 97 4.68 6.41 -2.76
CA LYS A 97 4.92 5.30 -3.69
C LYS A 97 4.40 5.72 -5.06
N ASN A 98 5.34 6.00 -5.97
CA ASN A 98 5.10 6.00 -7.40
C ASN A 98 4.18 4.81 -7.73
N HIS A 99 2.90 5.06 -8.01
CA HIS A 99 1.98 3.98 -8.38
C HIS A 99 2.58 3.26 -9.59
N PHE A 100 2.32 1.97 -9.73
CA PHE A 100 2.64 1.23 -10.95
C PHE A 100 2.24 2.02 -12.22
N VAL A 101 1.09 2.67 -12.12
CA VAL A 101 0.51 3.65 -13.05
C VAL A 101 1.46 4.81 -13.37
N ASP A 102 2.09 5.42 -12.37
CA ASP A 102 3.07 6.50 -12.55
C ASP A 102 4.42 5.98 -13.08
N LYS A 103 4.90 4.83 -12.56
CA LYS A 103 6.16 4.18 -12.98
C LYS A 103 6.12 3.80 -14.47
N HIS A 104 4.99 3.27 -14.93
CA HIS A 104 4.80 2.82 -16.31
C HIS A 104 3.93 3.77 -17.14
N ARG A 105 3.83 5.04 -16.75
CA ARG A 105 2.97 6.04 -17.41
C ARG A 105 3.15 6.06 -18.93
N VAL A 106 4.39 6.07 -19.42
CA VAL A 106 4.69 6.12 -20.87
C VAL A 106 4.21 4.86 -21.59
N GLU A 107 4.47 3.70 -21.01
CA GLU A 107 4.07 2.41 -21.58
C GLU A 107 2.55 2.25 -21.59
N LEU A 108 1.89 2.65 -20.50
CA LEU A 108 0.44 2.66 -20.41
C LEU A 108 -0.18 3.63 -21.42
N ILE A 109 0.36 4.86 -21.53
CA ILE A 109 -0.09 5.82 -22.54
C ILE A 109 0.02 5.18 -23.93
N GLN A 110 1.18 4.63 -24.30
CA GLN A 110 1.46 4.10 -25.64
C GLN A 110 0.71 2.81 -25.99
N ARG A 111 0.51 1.90 -25.04
CA ARG A 111 0.00 0.54 -25.32
C ARG A 111 -1.47 0.35 -24.99
N VAL A 112 -2.06 1.20 -24.14
CA VAL A 112 -3.49 1.17 -23.86
C VAL A 112 -4.25 1.59 -25.11
N SER A 113 -4.98 0.63 -25.67
CA SER A 113 -5.81 0.82 -26.85
C SER A 113 -7.27 1.07 -26.45
N ASN A 114 -7.72 0.42 -25.38
CA ASN A 114 -9.10 0.43 -24.89
C ASN A 114 -9.37 1.51 -23.83
N ILE A 115 -9.03 2.77 -24.12
CA ILE A 115 -9.25 3.86 -23.16
C ILE A 115 -10.73 4.14 -22.91
N GLU A 116 -11.62 3.91 -23.88
CA GLU A 116 -13.05 4.21 -23.70
C GLU A 116 -13.66 3.36 -22.58
N GLN A 117 -13.37 2.07 -22.53
CA GLN A 117 -13.82 1.18 -21.44
C GLN A 117 -13.26 1.62 -20.09
N ILE A 118 -12.00 2.05 -20.05
CA ILE A 118 -11.39 2.56 -18.82
C ILE A 118 -12.08 3.86 -18.39
N LEU A 119 -12.35 4.79 -19.31
CA LEU A 119 -13.05 6.05 -19.01
C LEU A 119 -14.48 5.81 -18.52
N ASP A 120 -15.20 4.87 -19.12
CA ASP A 120 -16.56 4.51 -18.70
C ASP A 120 -16.57 3.94 -17.27
N GLU A 121 -15.62 3.06 -16.94
CA GLU A 121 -15.45 2.56 -15.57
C GLU A 121 -15.07 3.65 -14.57
N LEU A 122 -14.17 4.57 -14.97
CA LEU A 122 -13.78 5.69 -14.14
C LEU A 122 -14.95 6.64 -13.89
N GLN A 123 -15.79 6.88 -14.89
CA GLN A 123 -16.99 7.68 -14.74
C GLN A 123 -18.00 7.00 -13.81
N TYR A 124 -18.22 5.68 -13.99
CA TYR A 124 -19.12 4.91 -13.15
C TYR A 124 -18.67 4.89 -11.68
N LYS A 125 -17.35 4.84 -11.43
CA LYS A 125 -16.76 4.90 -10.08
C LYS A 125 -16.61 6.33 -9.54
N GLU A 126 -17.25 7.32 -10.17
CA GLU A 126 -17.24 8.74 -9.78
C GLU A 126 -15.82 9.36 -9.66
N VAL A 127 -14.86 8.83 -10.43
CA VAL A 127 -13.48 9.35 -10.46
C VAL A 127 -13.36 10.58 -11.37
N ILE A 128 -14.18 10.61 -12.42
CA ILE A 128 -14.23 11.71 -13.39
C ILE A 128 -15.67 12.20 -13.53
N ASP A 129 -15.85 13.51 -13.46
CA ASP A 129 -17.14 14.14 -13.72
C ASP A 129 -17.46 14.14 -15.22
N GLN A 130 -18.74 14.34 -15.56
CA GLN A 130 -19.20 14.44 -16.94
C GLN A 130 -18.42 15.49 -17.75
N GLU A 131 -18.06 16.63 -17.15
CA GLU A 131 -17.29 17.68 -17.84
C GLU A 131 -15.86 17.21 -18.22
N GLN A 132 -15.24 16.38 -17.36
CA GLN A 132 -13.93 15.80 -17.63
C GLN A 132 -14.05 14.69 -18.68
N TYR A 133 -15.08 13.84 -18.57
CA TYR A 133 -15.38 12.81 -19.55
C TYR A 133 -15.56 13.39 -20.96
N ASP A 134 -16.32 14.48 -21.10
CA ASP A 134 -16.54 15.14 -22.38
C ASP A 134 -15.23 15.71 -22.98
N LYS A 135 -14.33 16.22 -22.14
CA LYS A 135 -12.98 16.66 -22.56
C LYS A 135 -12.15 15.48 -23.08
N PHE A 136 -12.21 14.32 -22.42
CA PHE A 136 -11.53 13.11 -22.91
C PHE A 136 -12.13 12.64 -24.24
N ARG A 137 -13.46 12.61 -24.36
CA ARG A 137 -14.14 12.20 -25.59
C ARG A 137 -13.83 13.12 -26.77
N ALA A 138 -13.65 14.43 -26.51
CA ALA A 138 -13.28 15.41 -27.54
C ALA A 138 -11.87 15.23 -28.11
N LEU A 139 -10.98 14.49 -27.43
CA LEU A 139 -9.63 14.23 -27.94
C LEU A 139 -9.67 13.14 -29.02
N PRO A 140 -8.97 13.32 -30.16
CA PRO A 140 -9.05 12.39 -31.29
C PRO A 140 -8.16 11.14 -31.15
N THR A 141 -7.22 11.11 -30.20
CA THR A 141 -6.26 10.00 -30.03
C THR A 141 -6.32 9.42 -28.63
N SER A 142 -6.25 8.09 -28.53
CA SER A 142 -6.18 7.38 -27.24
C SER A 142 -5.00 7.85 -26.39
N GLN A 143 -3.89 8.19 -27.06
CA GLN A 143 -2.68 8.72 -26.45
C GLN A 143 -2.90 10.07 -25.77
N GLY A 144 -3.62 10.99 -26.44
CA GLY A 144 -3.96 12.29 -25.88
C GLY A 144 -4.89 12.16 -24.69
N ARG A 145 -5.90 11.27 -24.80
CA ARG A 145 -6.85 10.96 -23.71
C ARG A 145 -6.15 10.45 -22.46
N MET A 146 -5.27 9.45 -22.62
CA MET A 146 -4.45 8.95 -21.51
C MET A 146 -3.64 10.09 -20.89
N ARG A 147 -2.95 10.89 -21.72
CA ARG A 147 -2.10 11.98 -21.21
C ARG A 147 -2.87 12.95 -20.33
N GLU A 148 -4.06 13.36 -20.76
CA GLU A 148 -4.88 14.27 -19.96
C GLU A 148 -5.44 13.62 -18.71
N LEU A 149 -5.74 12.32 -18.76
CA LEU A 149 -6.22 11.60 -17.60
C LEU A 149 -5.19 11.65 -16.47
N TYR A 150 -3.90 11.53 -16.84
CA TYR A 150 -2.78 11.69 -15.92
C TYR A 150 -2.54 13.13 -15.46
N SER A 151 -2.78 14.17 -16.27
CA SER A 151 -2.54 15.57 -15.86
C SER A 151 -3.71 16.21 -15.12
N GLY A 152 -4.94 15.80 -15.39
CA GLY A 152 -6.15 16.30 -14.76
C GLY A 152 -6.58 15.43 -13.57
N PRO A 153 -7.51 14.48 -13.75
CA PRO A 153 -8.12 13.73 -12.66
C PRO A 153 -7.11 12.97 -11.81
N LEU A 154 -6.22 12.15 -12.41
CA LEU A 154 -5.31 11.31 -11.64
C LEU A 154 -4.23 12.08 -10.86
N LYS A 155 -3.96 13.33 -11.26
CA LYS A 155 -3.04 14.23 -10.55
C LYS A 155 -3.74 15.05 -9.47
N ALA A 156 -4.96 15.51 -9.75
CA ALA A 156 -5.73 16.34 -8.84
C ALA A 156 -6.48 15.53 -7.77
N SER A 157 -6.81 14.26 -8.04
CA SER A 157 -7.62 13.43 -7.16
C SER A 157 -6.77 12.59 -6.18
N ALA A 158 -7.40 12.14 -5.09
CA ALA A 158 -6.80 11.34 -4.04
C ALA A 158 -6.13 10.03 -4.54
N ALA A 159 -5.24 9.45 -3.72
CA ALA A 159 -4.52 8.21 -4.03
C ALA A 159 -5.43 7.05 -4.49
N SER A 160 -6.68 7.01 -4.00
CA SER A 160 -7.70 6.04 -4.37
C SER A 160 -8.04 6.03 -5.86
N CYS A 161 -7.93 7.15 -6.57
CA CYS A 161 -8.27 7.19 -7.99
C CYS A 161 -7.22 6.50 -8.87
N LYS A 162 -5.95 6.52 -8.44
CA LYS A 162 -4.89 5.77 -9.11
C LYS A 162 -5.06 4.26 -8.90
N ASP A 163 -5.56 3.87 -7.74
CA ASP A 163 -5.92 2.48 -7.45
C ASP A 163 -7.10 2.03 -8.32
N ILE A 164 -8.16 2.84 -8.40
CA ILE A 164 -9.31 2.57 -9.25
C ILE A 164 -8.88 2.46 -10.72
N PHE A 165 -8.02 3.34 -11.20
CA PHE A 165 -7.49 3.28 -12.56
C PHE A 165 -6.67 2.01 -12.81
N TYR A 166 -5.87 1.59 -11.83
CA TYR A 166 -5.13 0.33 -11.91
C TYR A 166 -6.06 -0.88 -11.95
N GLU A 167 -7.16 -0.87 -11.19
CA GLU A 167 -8.19 -1.92 -11.28
C GLU A 167 -8.81 -1.97 -12.67
N SER A 168 -9.15 -0.82 -13.26
CA SER A 168 -9.68 -0.76 -14.63
C SER A 168 -8.68 -1.27 -15.67
N LEU A 169 -7.40 -0.99 -15.49
CA LEU A 169 -6.34 -1.57 -16.31
C LEU A 169 -6.25 -3.09 -16.13
N LEU A 170 -6.39 -3.61 -14.92
CA LEU A 170 -6.40 -5.05 -14.67
C LEU A 170 -7.63 -5.74 -15.28
N ALA A 171 -8.79 -5.07 -15.28
CA ALA A 171 -10.02 -5.62 -15.84
C ALA A 171 -9.99 -5.67 -17.37
N ASN A 172 -9.51 -4.59 -18.01
CA ASN A 172 -9.57 -4.43 -19.46
C ASN A 172 -8.28 -4.81 -20.19
N GLU A 173 -7.12 -4.65 -19.53
CA GLU A 173 -5.78 -4.77 -20.12
C GLU A 173 -4.86 -5.64 -19.23
N LYS A 174 -5.40 -6.72 -18.64
CA LYS A 174 -4.67 -7.61 -17.72
C LYS A 174 -3.30 -8.04 -18.24
N PHE A 175 -3.23 -8.41 -19.51
CA PHE A 175 -1.99 -8.87 -20.15
C PHE A 175 -0.93 -7.77 -20.22
N LEU A 176 -1.33 -6.51 -20.44
CA LEU A 176 -0.44 -5.36 -20.45
C LEU A 176 0.11 -5.09 -19.04
N VAL A 177 -0.74 -5.15 -18.03
CA VAL A 177 -0.32 -4.99 -16.63
C VAL A 177 0.67 -6.10 -16.23
N GLU A 178 0.40 -7.34 -16.62
CA GLU A 178 1.28 -8.48 -16.34
C GLU A 178 2.64 -8.36 -17.04
N ASP A 179 2.67 -7.89 -18.30
CA ASP A 179 3.90 -7.63 -19.07
C ASP A 179 4.74 -6.52 -18.41
N LEU A 180 4.09 -5.44 -17.99
CA LEU A 180 4.76 -4.30 -17.35
C LEU A 180 5.22 -4.61 -15.91
N SER A 181 4.54 -5.52 -15.21
CA SER A 181 4.92 -6.00 -13.87
C SER A 181 6.18 -6.86 -13.86
N LYS A 182 6.48 -7.53 -14.97
CA LYS A 182 7.68 -8.37 -15.14
C LYS A 182 8.94 -7.58 -15.54
N LYS A 183 8.84 -6.26 -15.66
CA LYS A 183 9.86 -5.35 -16.21
C LYS A 183 10.52 -4.50 -15.12
#